data_AF-A0A2U9CNX5-F1
#
_entry.id   AF-A0A2U9CNX5-F1
#
_cell.length_a   1.000
_cell.length_b   1.000
_cell.length_c   1.000
_cell.angle_alpha   90.00
_cell.angle_beta   90.00
_cell.angle_gamma   90.00
#
_symmetry.space_group_name_H-M   'P 1'
#
loop_
_entity.id
_entity.type
_entity.pdbx_description
1 polymer ?
#
loop_
_entity_poly.entity_id
_entity_poly.type
_entity_poly.pdbx_seq_one_letter_code
_entity_poly.pdbx_strand_id
1 'polypeptide(L)'
;MVETIFDLPVEKQIFYAVLGFSWTVYLWEAYLSYRQRRIYRSTTHVPQELGKIMDSATFEKSRLYQLDKSNFSFWSGLYSETEGTLILLLGGIPLLWGVAGSLTNRLGFGSEYEITQSLVFLTLATLFSAVTGLPWSLYNTFVIEEKHGFNQQTFGFFLRDALKKFFVTQCILLPVTSLLLYIIKIGGDYFFIYAWLFTLAVSLVLVTIYADYIAPLFDKFTLLPEGELKMDIEAMAKSISFPLTKVYVVEGSKRSSHSNAYFYGFFKNKRIVLFDTLLEDYSPFNKTGEPQPEQPESDETSSEAKAKPKNKKQGCNNPEILAVLGHELGHWKLGHTVKNMIISQMNSFLCFSLFAVLIGRKELFVAFGFNDSQPTLIGLMIIFQFIFSPYNERKRMVVPAALKIVRLKPTRKVLLLDGRGHLLGRLAALVAKQVLLGHKVVVVRCEGINISGNFYRNKLKYLSFLRKRMNTNPSRGPYHFRAPSRIFWRTRKRMVVPAALKIVRLKPTRKFALLGRLAHEVGWKYQAITATLEEKRKEKAKLRYSKKKTVVKLTKLAEKNVEAKIAKYTDVLKQFGVLV
;
A
#
# COMPACT_ATOMS: atom_id res chain seq x y z
N MET A 1 28.11 -18.10 -27.80
CA MET A 1 27.92 -16.89 -26.97
C MET A 1 27.69 -17.23 -25.49
N VAL A 2 26.93 -18.29 -25.14
CA VAL A 2 26.78 -18.75 -23.74
C VAL A 2 27.99 -19.57 -23.28
N GLU A 3 28.56 -20.43 -24.13
CA GLU A 3 29.77 -21.22 -23.81
C GLU A 3 31.00 -20.34 -23.50
N THR A 4 31.16 -19.23 -24.22
CA THR A 4 32.25 -18.25 -24.02
C THR A 4 32.20 -17.47 -22.71
N ILE A 5 31.08 -17.48 -21.97
CA ILE A 5 30.94 -16.74 -20.70
C ILE A 5 31.47 -17.56 -19.52
N PHE A 6 31.31 -18.88 -19.55
CA PHE A 6 31.78 -19.77 -18.49
C PHE A 6 33.31 -19.90 -18.45
N ASP A 7 33.98 -19.59 -19.56
CA ASP A 7 35.45 -19.58 -19.66
C ASP A 7 36.08 -18.26 -19.20
N LEU A 8 35.28 -17.22 -18.89
CA LEU A 8 35.80 -15.96 -18.37
C LEU A 8 36.28 -16.10 -16.91
N PRO A 9 37.31 -15.36 -16.51
CA PRO A 9 37.69 -15.24 -15.10
C PRO A 9 36.51 -14.83 -14.22
N VAL A 10 36.47 -15.35 -12.99
CA VAL A 10 35.35 -15.18 -12.05
C VAL A 10 35.05 -13.70 -11.79
N GLU A 11 36.09 -12.86 -11.68
CA GLU A 11 35.96 -11.41 -11.52
C GLU A 11 35.22 -10.73 -12.68
N LYS A 12 35.47 -11.16 -13.93
CA LYS A 12 34.78 -10.64 -15.11
C LYS A 12 33.35 -11.15 -15.17
N GLN A 13 33.11 -12.40 -14.79
CA GLN A 13 31.75 -12.96 -14.68
C GLN A 13 30.90 -12.17 -13.68
N ILE A 14 31.45 -11.88 -12.50
CA ILE A 14 30.76 -11.08 -11.47
C ILE A 14 30.41 -9.69 -12.00
N PHE A 15 31.40 -8.99 -12.58
CA PHE A 15 31.19 -7.64 -13.10
C PHE A 15 30.11 -7.59 -14.20
N TYR A 16 30.19 -8.49 -15.19
CA TYR A 16 29.20 -8.53 -16.27
C TYR A 16 27.83 -9.02 -15.80
N ALA A 17 27.75 -9.91 -14.80
CA ALA A 17 26.48 -10.32 -14.21
C ALA A 17 25.78 -9.15 -13.49
N VAL A 18 26.53 -8.34 -12.73
CA VAL A 18 26.00 -7.13 -12.08
C VAL A 18 25.50 -6.13 -13.10
N LEU A 19 26.32 -5.83 -14.13
CA LEU A 19 25.96 -4.85 -15.16
C LEU A 19 24.76 -5.33 -16.00
N GLY A 20 24.77 -6.59 -16.43
CA GLY A 20 23.68 -7.19 -17.17
C GLY A 20 22.38 -7.25 -16.37
N PHE A 21 22.46 -7.50 -15.06
CA PHE A 21 21.30 -7.43 -14.18
C PHE A 21 20.76 -5.99 -14.06
N SER A 22 21.62 -4.99 -13.88
CA SER A 22 21.25 -3.57 -13.84
C SER A 22 20.46 -3.17 -15.09
N TRP A 23 21.02 -3.45 -16.29
CA TRP A 23 20.35 -3.16 -17.55
C TRP A 23 19.03 -3.90 -17.72
N THR A 24 18.96 -5.16 -17.27
CA THR A 24 17.71 -5.94 -17.33
C THR A 24 16.62 -5.31 -16.46
N VAL A 25 16.97 -4.88 -15.25
CA VAL A 25 16.04 -4.20 -14.34
C VAL A 25 15.59 -2.87 -14.95
N TYR A 26 16.54 -2.06 -15.44
CA TYR A 26 16.23 -0.78 -16.08
C TYR A 26 15.29 -0.95 -17.28
N LEU A 27 15.58 -1.88 -18.20
CA LEU A 27 14.73 -2.15 -19.36
C LEU A 27 13.33 -2.60 -18.95
N TRP A 28 13.21 -3.41 -17.89
CA TRP A 28 11.93 -3.83 -17.35
C TRP A 28 11.14 -2.64 -16.76
N GLU A 29 11.78 -1.78 -15.97
CA GLU A 29 11.14 -0.58 -15.42
C GLU A 29 10.75 0.43 -16.50
N ALA A 30 11.60 0.61 -17.52
CA ALA A 30 11.32 1.43 -18.68
C ALA A 30 10.11 0.90 -19.45
N TYR A 31 10.00 -0.43 -19.62
CA TYR A 31 8.83 -1.07 -20.22
C TYR A 31 7.54 -0.82 -19.40
N LEU A 32 7.58 -0.97 -18.07
CA LEU A 32 6.43 -0.67 -17.21
C LEU A 32 6.02 0.80 -17.28
N SER A 33 7.02 1.70 -17.27
CA SER A 33 6.81 3.15 -17.39
C SER A 33 6.22 3.52 -18.74
N TYR A 34 6.68 2.90 -19.82
CA TYR A 34 6.11 3.06 -21.17
C TYR A 34 4.64 2.64 -21.22
N ARG A 35 4.29 1.49 -20.62
CA ARG A 35 2.89 1.04 -20.54
C ARG A 35 2.01 2.03 -19.79
N GLN A 36 2.50 2.55 -18.67
CA GLN A 36 1.78 3.54 -17.88
C GLN A 36 1.63 4.87 -18.65
N ARG A 37 2.68 5.32 -19.33
CA ARG A 37 2.65 6.51 -20.19
C ARG A 37 1.66 6.38 -21.34
N ARG A 38 1.53 5.19 -21.93
CA ARG A 38 0.53 4.90 -22.96
C ARG A 38 -0.89 5.12 -22.43
N ILE A 39 -1.17 4.73 -21.18
CA ILE A 39 -2.48 4.97 -20.53
C ILE A 39 -2.75 6.47 -20.40
N TYR A 40 -1.77 7.26 -19.95
CA TYR A 40 -1.92 8.72 -19.85
C TYR A 40 -2.17 9.40 -21.20
N ARG A 41 -1.61 8.84 -22.29
CA ARG A 41 -1.84 9.34 -23.65
C ARG A 41 -3.18 8.90 -24.23
N SER A 42 -3.58 7.65 -24.01
CA SER A 42 -4.80 7.09 -24.61
C SER A 42 -6.08 7.48 -23.88
N THR A 43 -6.00 7.71 -22.57
CA THR A 43 -7.18 7.97 -21.72
C THR A 43 -7.40 9.47 -21.62
N THR A 44 -7.95 10.06 -22.68
CA THR A 44 -8.22 11.52 -22.79
C THR A 44 -9.55 11.94 -22.17
N HIS A 45 -10.45 10.99 -21.92
CA HIS A 45 -11.76 11.24 -21.33
C HIS A 45 -11.91 10.46 -20.02
N VAL A 46 -12.72 11.02 -19.11
CA VAL A 46 -13.03 10.37 -17.83
C VAL A 46 -13.75 9.04 -18.10
N PRO A 47 -13.23 7.89 -17.63
CA PRO A 47 -13.92 6.62 -17.74
C PRO A 47 -15.28 6.66 -17.06
N GLN A 48 -16.27 5.91 -17.58
CA GLN A 48 -17.64 5.93 -17.07
C GLN A 48 -17.72 5.58 -15.58
N GLU A 49 -16.82 4.72 -15.10
CA GLU A 49 -16.72 4.31 -13.71
C GLU A 49 -16.28 5.44 -12.77
N LEU A 50 -15.56 6.44 -13.30
CA LEU A 50 -15.03 7.58 -12.55
C LEU A 50 -15.82 8.87 -12.77
N GLY A 51 -16.84 8.87 -13.63
CA GLY A 51 -17.59 10.07 -14.01
C GLY A 51 -18.28 10.79 -12.83
N LYS A 52 -18.56 10.09 -11.73
CA LYS A 52 -19.11 10.67 -10.49
C LYS A 52 -18.05 11.15 -9.49
N ILE A 53 -16.79 10.77 -9.68
CA ILE A 53 -15.69 11.00 -8.73
C ILE A 53 -14.85 12.21 -9.17
N MET A 54 -14.67 12.41 -10.47
CA MET A 54 -13.75 13.40 -11.01
C MET A 54 -14.36 14.14 -12.21
N ASP A 55 -14.28 15.47 -12.18
CA ASP A 55 -14.68 16.33 -13.27
C ASP A 55 -13.65 16.33 -14.40
N SER A 56 -14.11 16.60 -15.63
CA SER A 56 -13.27 16.54 -16.84
C SER A 56 -12.06 17.48 -16.76
N ALA A 57 -12.21 18.66 -16.15
CA ALA A 57 -11.13 19.62 -16.01
C ALA A 57 -10.03 19.12 -15.05
N THR A 58 -10.42 18.59 -13.89
CA THR A 58 -9.45 18.01 -12.93
C THR A 58 -8.79 16.75 -13.48
N PHE A 59 -9.53 15.95 -14.25
CA PHE A 59 -8.95 14.79 -14.92
C PHE A 59 -7.86 15.18 -15.92
N GLU A 60 -8.12 16.18 -16.76
CA GLU A 60 -7.14 16.64 -17.75
C GLU A 60 -5.91 17.25 -17.07
N LYS A 61 -6.09 18.08 -16.04
CA LYS A 61 -4.97 18.59 -15.22
C LYS A 61 -4.14 17.45 -14.62
N SER A 62 -4.79 16.46 -14.02
CA SER A 62 -4.12 15.28 -13.45
C SER A 62 -3.38 14.47 -14.51
N ARG A 63 -3.98 14.30 -15.70
CA ARG A 63 -3.40 13.57 -16.84
C ARG A 63 -2.14 14.26 -17.35
N LEU A 64 -2.19 15.58 -17.56
CA LEU A 64 -1.04 16.37 -18.01
C LEU A 64 0.09 16.38 -16.98
N TYR A 65 -0.24 16.53 -15.70
CA TYR A 65 0.74 16.44 -14.60
C TYR A 65 1.46 15.09 -14.58
N GLN A 66 0.71 13.99 -14.66
CA GLN A 66 1.29 12.65 -14.68
C GLN A 66 2.08 12.37 -15.96
N LEU A 67 1.71 12.97 -17.10
CA LEU A 67 2.44 12.84 -18.36
C LEU A 67 3.79 13.56 -18.31
N ASP A 68 3.83 14.77 -17.75
CA ASP A 68 5.08 15.52 -17.53
C ASP A 68 5.99 14.79 -16.54
N LYS A 69 5.44 14.31 -15.41
CA LYS A 69 6.19 13.47 -14.45
C LYS A 69 6.73 12.18 -15.07
N SER A 70 5.92 11.52 -15.89
CA SER A 70 6.36 10.31 -16.61
C SER A 70 7.47 10.60 -17.60
N ASN A 71 7.43 11.75 -18.29
CA ASN A 71 8.50 12.14 -19.22
C ASN A 71 9.80 12.44 -18.47
N PHE A 72 9.72 13.20 -17.38
CA PHE A 72 10.88 13.49 -16.52
C PHE A 72 11.49 12.22 -15.94
N SER A 73 10.68 11.33 -15.38
CA SER A 73 11.13 10.06 -14.81
C SER A 73 11.85 9.16 -15.82
N PHE A 74 11.46 9.21 -17.10
CA PHE A 74 12.15 8.46 -18.14
C PHE A 74 13.55 9.01 -18.40
N TRP A 75 13.69 10.33 -18.54
CA TRP A 75 14.99 10.97 -18.83
C TRP A 75 15.93 10.93 -17.63
N SER A 76 15.43 11.20 -16.42
CA SER A 76 16.25 11.09 -15.21
C SER A 76 16.68 9.65 -14.93
N GLY A 77 15.80 8.67 -15.18
CA GLY A 77 16.13 7.25 -15.11
C GLY A 77 17.20 6.84 -16.13
N LEU A 78 17.07 7.27 -17.39
CA LEU A 78 18.08 7.01 -18.42
C LEU A 78 19.44 7.61 -18.05
N TYR A 79 19.46 8.88 -17.60
CA TYR A 79 20.68 9.51 -17.13
C TYR A 79 21.32 8.71 -15.99
N SER A 80 20.54 8.35 -14.97
CA SER A 80 21.04 7.62 -13.80
C SER A 80 21.63 6.25 -14.19
N GLU A 81 21.00 5.53 -15.13
CA GLU A 81 21.52 4.26 -15.62
C GLU A 81 22.81 4.45 -16.45
N THR A 82 22.87 5.50 -17.29
CA THR A 82 24.08 5.81 -18.05
C THR A 82 25.23 6.25 -17.16
N GLU A 83 24.96 7.08 -16.15
CA GLU A 83 25.94 7.53 -15.15
C GLU A 83 26.48 6.33 -14.37
N GLY A 84 25.60 5.47 -13.84
CA GLY A 84 26.00 4.25 -13.13
C GLY A 84 26.81 3.29 -14.00
N THR A 85 26.40 3.09 -15.26
CA THR A 85 27.11 2.26 -16.24
C THR A 85 28.52 2.81 -16.52
N LEU A 86 28.65 4.12 -16.74
CA LEU A 86 29.93 4.77 -16.99
C LEU A 86 30.84 4.73 -15.76
N ILE A 87 30.30 4.96 -14.55
CA ILE A 87 31.05 4.84 -13.30
C ILE A 87 31.62 3.43 -13.14
N LEU A 88 30.85 2.39 -13.46
CA LEU A 88 31.32 1.01 -13.38
C LEU A 88 32.36 0.68 -14.46
N LEU A 89 32.11 1.04 -15.72
CA LEU A 89 33.00 0.72 -16.84
C LEU A 89 34.34 1.46 -16.79
N LEU A 90 34.33 2.72 -16.34
CA LEU A 90 35.53 3.55 -16.25
C LEU A 90 36.28 3.42 -14.91
N GLY A 91 35.80 2.57 -14.00
CA GLY A 91 36.42 2.43 -12.67
C GLY A 91 36.31 3.70 -11.82
N GLY A 92 35.19 4.41 -11.90
CA GLY A 92 34.94 5.64 -11.16
C GLY A 92 35.00 5.46 -9.63
N ILE A 93 34.63 4.28 -9.13
CA ILE A 93 34.72 3.94 -7.70
C ILE A 93 36.20 3.86 -7.24
N PRO A 94 37.07 3.04 -7.86
CA PRO A 94 38.51 3.07 -7.59
C PRO A 94 39.15 4.44 -7.75
N LEU A 95 38.77 5.20 -8.78
CA LEU A 95 39.29 6.54 -9.01
C LEU A 95 38.96 7.47 -7.84
N LEU A 96 37.70 7.48 -7.40
CA LEU A 96 37.27 8.30 -6.27
C LEU A 96 37.95 7.86 -4.96
N TRP A 97 38.18 6.56 -4.78
CA TRP A 97 38.95 6.02 -3.65
C TRP A 97 40.41 6.51 -3.65
N GLY A 98 41.06 6.53 -4.81
CA GLY A 98 42.42 7.07 -4.98
C GLY A 98 42.51 8.58 -4.74
N VAL A 99 41.49 9.34 -5.17
CA VAL A 99 41.36 10.77 -4.86
C VAL A 99 41.20 10.98 -3.34
N ALA A 100 40.37 10.19 -2.68
CA ALA A 100 40.19 10.25 -1.23
C ALA A 100 41.52 9.97 -0.49
N GLY A 101 42.29 8.97 -0.92
CA GLY A 101 43.60 8.67 -0.35
C GLY A 101 44.63 9.77 -0.59
N SER A 102 44.63 10.38 -1.78
CA SER A 102 45.50 11.51 -2.07
C SER A 102 45.19 12.73 -1.18
N LEU A 103 43.91 12.95 -0.86
CA LEU A 103 43.48 14.03 0.02
C LEU A 103 43.84 13.75 1.48
N THR A 104 43.69 12.52 1.97
CA THR A 104 44.07 12.13 3.34
C THR A 104 45.57 12.22 3.55
N ASN A 105 46.35 11.78 2.56
CA ASN A 105 47.82 11.87 2.60
C ASN A 105 48.29 13.33 2.68
N ARG A 106 47.65 14.26 1.96
CA ARG A 106 47.94 15.71 2.06
C ARG A 106 47.65 16.29 3.45
N LEU A 107 46.71 15.69 4.18
CA LEU A 107 46.35 16.07 5.55
C LEU A 107 47.22 15.37 6.61
N GLY A 108 48.22 14.58 6.20
CA GLY A 108 49.13 13.86 7.11
C GLY A 108 48.60 12.52 7.62
N PHE A 109 47.49 12.01 7.07
CA PHE A 109 46.97 10.68 7.38
C PHE A 109 47.35 9.70 6.26
N GLY A 110 48.26 8.77 6.55
CA GLY A 110 48.71 7.74 5.61
C GLY A 110 47.66 6.67 5.32
N SER A 111 48.05 5.69 4.50
CA SER A 111 47.20 4.56 4.08
C SER A 111 46.79 3.64 5.25
N GLU A 112 47.48 3.71 6.39
CA GLU A 112 47.12 2.97 7.60
C GLU A 112 45.77 3.42 8.20
N TYR A 113 45.34 4.66 7.92
CA TYR A 113 44.07 5.21 8.40
C TYR A 113 42.90 4.92 7.46
N GLU A 114 42.62 3.63 7.22
CA GLU A 114 41.56 3.19 6.29
C GLU A 114 40.18 3.78 6.62
N ILE A 115 39.84 3.90 7.92
CA ILE A 115 38.55 4.49 8.33
C ILE A 115 38.47 5.95 7.90
N THR A 116 39.54 6.72 8.09
CA THR A 116 39.59 8.14 7.68
C THR A 116 39.45 8.28 6.17
N GLN A 117 40.16 7.47 5.39
CA GLN A 117 40.00 7.44 3.93
C GLN A 117 38.58 7.03 3.52
N SER A 118 37.97 6.08 4.22
CA SER A 118 36.59 5.65 3.99
C SER A 118 35.58 6.78 4.24
N LEU A 119 35.78 7.58 5.29
CA LEU A 119 34.93 8.74 5.57
C LEU A 119 35.07 9.83 4.50
N VAL A 120 36.31 10.13 4.08
CA VAL A 120 36.55 11.10 2.99
C VAL A 120 35.93 10.61 1.69
N PHE A 121 36.11 9.34 1.33
CA PHE A 121 35.44 8.72 0.18
C PHE A 121 33.92 8.87 0.26
N LEU A 122 33.32 8.60 1.42
CA LEU A 122 31.87 8.71 1.61
C LEU A 122 31.38 10.16 1.45
N THR A 123 32.11 11.14 2.00
CA THR A 123 31.78 12.56 1.82
C THR A 123 31.91 12.98 0.35
N LEU A 124 32.95 12.56 -0.36
CA LEU A 124 33.12 12.87 -1.78
C LEU A 124 32.05 12.19 -2.64
N ALA A 125 31.70 10.93 -2.36
CA ALA A 125 30.68 10.19 -3.09
C ALA A 125 29.29 10.81 -2.89
N THR A 126 28.94 11.17 -1.65
CA THR A 126 27.66 11.83 -1.35
C THR A 126 27.60 13.27 -1.89
N LEU A 127 28.73 13.98 -1.92
CA LEU A 127 28.82 15.29 -2.56
C LEU A 127 28.65 15.18 -4.08
N PHE A 128 29.33 14.23 -4.72
CA PHE A 128 29.18 13.95 -6.15
C PHE A 128 27.70 13.67 -6.48
N SER A 129 27.06 12.77 -5.75
CA SER A 129 25.63 12.45 -5.94
C SER A 129 24.71 13.65 -5.70
N ALA A 130 25.01 14.51 -4.71
CA ALA A 130 24.24 15.72 -4.47
C ALA A 130 24.37 16.72 -5.63
N VAL A 131 25.56 16.84 -6.23
CA VAL A 131 25.82 17.74 -7.37
C VAL A 131 25.17 17.21 -8.64
N THR A 132 25.30 15.92 -8.96
CA THR A 132 24.69 15.35 -10.18
C THR A 132 23.17 15.24 -10.07
N GLY A 133 22.62 15.11 -8.85
CA GLY A 133 21.19 15.16 -8.57
C GLY A 133 20.56 16.56 -8.59
N LEU A 134 21.34 17.62 -8.38
CA LEU A 134 20.84 18.99 -8.24
C LEU A 134 20.08 19.50 -9.48
N PRO A 135 20.58 19.34 -10.73
CA PRO A 135 19.86 19.77 -11.93
C PRO A 135 18.48 19.12 -12.06
N TRP A 136 18.38 17.81 -11.76
CA TRP A 136 17.12 17.06 -11.80
C TRP A 136 16.15 17.56 -10.72
N SER A 137 16.63 17.83 -9.52
CA SER A 137 15.81 18.36 -8.43
C SER A 137 15.31 19.78 -8.71
N LEU A 138 16.14 20.62 -9.34
CA LEU A 138 15.76 21.97 -9.76
C LEU A 138 14.70 21.92 -10.85
N TYR A 139 14.89 21.09 -11.87
CA TYR A 139 13.92 20.93 -12.96
C TYR A 139 12.57 20.41 -12.44
N ASN A 140 12.58 19.39 -11.57
CA ASN A 140 11.34 18.89 -11.00
C ASN A 140 10.60 19.97 -10.20
N THR A 141 11.30 20.72 -9.33
CA THR A 141 10.67 21.71 -8.44
C THR A 141 10.23 22.98 -9.18
N PHE A 142 11.13 23.61 -9.94
CA PHE A 142 10.90 24.93 -10.53
C PHE A 142 10.36 24.90 -11.96
N VAL A 143 10.29 23.74 -12.62
CA VAL A 143 9.68 23.60 -13.95
C VAL A 143 8.41 22.76 -13.87
N ILE A 144 8.48 21.53 -13.35
CA ILE A 144 7.32 20.62 -13.35
C ILE A 144 6.32 21.03 -12.28
N GLU A 145 6.73 21.07 -11.00
CA GLU A 145 5.81 21.40 -9.91
C GLU A 145 5.32 22.86 -10.02
N GLU A 146 6.15 23.79 -10.50
CA GLU A 146 5.75 25.18 -10.79
C GLU A 146 4.70 25.27 -11.90
N LYS A 147 4.91 24.60 -13.04
CA LYS A 147 3.96 24.56 -14.17
C LYS A 147 2.57 24.06 -13.75
N HIS A 148 2.52 23.14 -12.79
CA HIS A 148 1.26 22.57 -12.29
C HIS A 148 0.76 23.24 -11.00
N GLY A 149 1.40 24.32 -10.54
CA GLY A 149 0.97 25.13 -9.39
C GLY A 149 1.16 24.46 -8.02
N PHE A 150 2.01 23.44 -7.94
CA PHE A 150 2.32 22.74 -6.69
C PHE A 150 3.49 23.34 -5.92
N ASN A 151 4.47 23.95 -6.61
CA ASN A 151 5.62 24.56 -5.95
C ASN A 151 5.22 25.86 -5.24
N GLN A 152 5.78 26.05 -4.05
CA GLN A 152 5.56 27.23 -3.19
C GLN A 152 6.87 27.74 -2.59
N GLN A 153 8.00 27.12 -2.97
CA GLN A 153 9.32 27.44 -2.45
C GLN A 153 10.01 28.46 -3.35
N THR A 154 10.74 29.39 -2.72
CA THR A 154 11.70 30.24 -3.44
C THR A 154 13.01 29.50 -3.67
N PHE A 155 13.76 29.91 -4.69
CA PHE A 155 15.09 29.34 -5.00
C PHE A 155 16.05 29.43 -3.80
N GLY A 156 16.05 30.56 -3.08
CA GLY A 156 16.88 30.74 -1.88
C GLY A 156 16.48 29.80 -0.73
N PHE A 157 15.18 29.53 -0.55
CA PHE A 157 14.72 28.55 0.44
C PHE A 157 15.17 27.14 0.05
N PHE A 158 14.99 26.76 -1.22
CA PHE A 158 15.39 25.46 -1.74
C PHE A 158 16.89 25.18 -1.54
N LEU A 159 17.76 26.13 -1.89
CA LEU A 159 19.21 25.95 -1.75
C LEU A 159 19.65 25.86 -0.28
N ARG A 160 19.09 26.71 0.60
CA ARG A 160 19.35 26.65 2.04
C ARG A 160 18.88 25.32 2.64
N ASP A 161 17.73 24.82 2.20
CA ASP A 161 17.19 23.53 2.64
C ASP A 161 18.06 22.36 2.16
N ALA A 162 18.51 22.38 0.90
CA ALA A 162 19.41 21.37 0.36
C ALA A 162 20.75 21.32 1.12
N LEU A 163 21.38 22.48 1.38
CA LEU A 163 22.61 22.57 2.15
C LEU A 163 22.43 22.10 3.60
N LYS A 164 21.33 22.49 4.26
CA LYS A 164 21.00 22.04 5.61
C LYS A 164 20.80 20.52 5.64
N LYS A 165 20.06 19.95 4.68
CA LYS A 165 19.86 18.49 4.57
C LYS A 165 21.18 17.77 4.38
N PHE A 166 22.04 18.26 3.50
CA PHE A 166 23.37 17.69 3.27
C PHE A 166 24.19 17.69 4.56
N PHE A 167 24.30 18.83 5.25
CA PHE A 167 25.08 18.94 6.47
C PHE A 167 24.57 18.04 7.60
N VAL A 168 23.26 18.08 7.89
CA VAL A 168 22.65 17.21 8.91
C VAL A 168 22.86 15.73 8.59
N THR A 169 22.78 15.36 7.30
CA THR A 169 23.05 13.99 6.86
C THR A 169 24.51 13.61 7.12
N GLN A 170 25.49 14.46 6.79
CA GLN A 170 26.91 14.18 7.05
C GLN A 170 27.20 14.05 8.55
N CYS A 171 26.64 14.93 9.39
CA CYS A 171 26.83 14.90 10.84
C CYS A 171 26.34 13.60 11.49
N ILE A 172 25.32 12.95 10.93
CA ILE A 172 24.81 11.66 11.41
C ILE A 172 25.56 10.50 10.73
N LEU A 173 25.76 10.59 9.42
CA LEU A 173 26.30 9.50 8.61
C LEU A 173 27.76 9.19 8.96
N LEU A 174 28.62 10.20 9.10
CA LEU A 174 30.06 9.99 9.29
C LEU A 174 30.37 9.30 10.64
N PRO A 175 29.84 9.76 11.80
CA PRO A 175 30.09 9.08 13.07
C PRO A 175 29.46 7.69 13.16
N VAL A 176 28.27 7.50 12.59
CA VAL A 176 27.63 6.17 12.56
C VAL A 176 28.45 5.21 11.71
N THR A 177 28.94 5.66 10.55
CA THR A 177 29.75 4.82 9.65
C THR A 177 31.12 4.52 10.24
N SER A 178 31.78 5.49 10.88
CA SER A 178 33.08 5.24 11.51
C SER A 178 32.99 4.18 12.61
N LEU A 179 31.97 4.25 13.47
CA LEU A 179 31.71 3.25 14.51
C LEU A 179 31.33 1.89 13.91
N LEU A 180 30.50 1.86 12.86
CA LEU A 180 30.16 0.62 12.18
C LEU A 180 31.39 -0.08 11.58
N LEU A 181 32.24 0.68 10.88
CA LEU A 181 33.48 0.14 10.30
C LEU A 181 34.44 -0.35 11.38
N TYR A 182 34.53 0.37 12.51
CA TYR A 182 35.33 -0.05 13.65
C TYR A 182 34.82 -1.38 14.25
N ILE A 183 33.50 -1.51 14.44
CA ILE A 183 32.86 -2.75 14.93
C ILE A 183 33.13 -3.93 13.99
N ILE A 184 33.06 -3.73 12.68
CA ILE A 184 33.34 -4.78 11.69
C ILE A 184 34.80 -5.22 11.77
N LYS A 185 35.74 -4.27 11.91
CA LYS A 185 37.17 -4.57 11.98
C LYS A 185 37.58 -5.29 13.27
N ILE A 186 36.94 -5.00 14.41
CA ILE A 186 37.28 -5.60 15.71
C ILE A 186 36.50 -6.87 16.04
N GLY A 187 35.33 -7.08 15.43
CA GLY A 187 34.33 -8.04 15.91
C GLY A 187 34.61 -9.53 15.66
N GLY A 188 35.74 -9.91 15.04
CA GLY A 188 36.11 -11.30 14.75
C GLY A 188 35.08 -12.05 13.89
N ASP A 189 35.01 -13.38 13.96
CA ASP A 189 34.11 -14.19 13.11
C ASP A 189 32.61 -13.87 13.29
N TYR A 190 32.23 -13.33 14.45
CA TYR A 190 30.86 -12.95 14.80
C TYR A 190 30.60 -11.44 14.68
N PHE A 191 31.47 -10.69 13.99
CA PHE A 191 31.34 -9.23 13.83
C PHE A 191 29.95 -8.81 13.32
N PHE A 192 29.32 -9.65 12.49
CA PHE A 192 28.02 -9.38 11.90
C PHE A 192 26.88 -9.27 12.92
N ILE A 193 26.98 -9.97 14.06
CA ILE A 193 25.99 -9.87 15.15
C ILE A 193 26.11 -8.50 15.83
N TYR A 194 27.33 -8.06 16.12
CA TYR A 194 27.59 -6.77 16.75
C TYR A 194 27.24 -5.61 15.80
N ALA A 195 27.57 -5.73 14.50
CA ALA A 195 27.19 -4.76 13.48
C ALA A 195 25.66 -4.67 13.31
N TRP A 196 24.96 -5.80 13.32
CA TRP A 196 23.49 -5.84 13.30
C TRP A 196 22.89 -5.20 14.56
N LEU A 197 23.38 -5.53 15.75
CA LEU A 197 22.87 -4.96 17.00
C LEU A 197 23.11 -3.44 17.07
N PHE A 198 24.28 -2.99 16.62
CA PHE A 198 24.61 -1.57 16.51
C PHE A 198 23.67 -0.85 15.55
N THR A 199 23.47 -1.37 14.34
CA THR A 199 22.55 -0.73 13.36
C THR A 199 21.09 -0.79 13.81
N LEU A 200 20.67 -1.81 14.55
CA LEU A 200 19.37 -1.88 15.22
C LEU A 200 19.24 -0.76 16.27
N ALA A 201 20.24 -0.59 17.12
CA ALA A 201 20.26 0.45 18.15
C ALA A 201 20.23 1.85 17.53
N VAL A 202 21.10 2.11 16.53
CA VAL A 202 21.12 3.38 15.79
C VAL A 202 19.77 3.64 15.11
N SER A 203 19.18 2.64 14.47
CA SER A 203 17.86 2.79 13.83
C SER A 203 16.76 3.15 14.83
N LEU A 204 16.76 2.51 16.01
CA LEU A 204 15.81 2.83 17.08
C LEU A 204 16.01 4.25 17.61
N VAL A 205 17.26 4.65 17.85
CA VAL A 205 17.59 6.01 18.30
C VAL A 205 17.16 7.03 17.25
N LEU A 206 17.55 6.87 15.99
CA LEU A 206 17.20 7.78 14.90
C LEU A 206 15.68 7.93 14.74
N VAL A 207 14.93 6.83 14.71
CA VAL A 207 13.45 6.88 14.61
C VAL A 207 12.83 7.59 15.83
N THR A 208 13.44 7.46 17.01
CA THR A 208 12.94 8.10 18.24
C THR A 208 13.23 9.60 18.24
N ILE A 209 14.45 10.01 17.89
CA ILE A 209 14.85 11.43 17.93
C ILE A 209 14.39 12.20 16.69
N TYR A 210 14.04 11.52 15.59
CA TYR A 210 13.74 12.16 14.31
C TYR A 210 12.69 13.27 14.44
N ALA A 211 11.56 12.97 15.07
CA ALA A 211 10.44 13.91 15.09
C ALA A 211 10.62 15.07 16.07
N ASP A 212 11.41 14.89 17.12
CA ASP A 212 11.64 15.91 18.15
C ASP A 212 12.85 16.80 17.84
N TYR A 213 13.88 16.26 17.18
CA TYR A 213 15.16 16.95 17.00
C TYR A 213 15.56 17.16 15.54
N ILE A 214 15.17 16.27 14.62
CA ILE A 214 15.58 16.36 13.21
C ILE A 214 14.53 17.10 12.39
N ALA A 215 13.27 16.65 12.41
CA ALA A 215 12.19 17.24 11.64
C ALA A 215 11.97 18.74 11.93
N PRO A 216 12.01 19.23 13.19
CA PRO A 216 11.85 20.66 13.48
C PRO A 216 12.95 21.57 12.92
N LEU A 217 14.10 21.03 12.51
CA LEU A 217 15.15 21.82 11.82
C LEU A 217 14.74 22.21 10.41
N PHE A 218 13.79 21.48 9.82
CA PHE A 218 13.34 21.62 8.43
C PHE A 218 11.95 22.25 8.33
N ASP A 219 11.05 21.92 9.26
CA ASP A 219 9.65 22.30 9.21
C ASP A 219 9.16 22.85 10.55
N LYS A 220 8.21 23.78 10.50
CA LYS A 220 7.60 24.36 11.71
C LYS A 220 6.44 23.48 12.16
N PHE A 221 6.48 23.06 13.42
CA PHE A 221 5.43 22.30 14.08
C PHE A 221 4.70 23.17 15.09
N THR A 222 3.39 23.33 14.91
CA THR A 222 2.51 24.03 15.84
C THR A 222 1.51 23.05 16.45
N LEU A 223 1.00 23.33 17.65
CA LEU A 223 -0.08 22.52 18.22
C LEU A 223 -1.38 22.78 17.47
N LEU A 224 -2.18 21.73 17.28
CA LEU A 224 -3.52 21.89 16.75
C LEU A 224 -4.34 22.77 17.71
N PRO A 225 -4.96 23.86 17.23
CA PRO A 225 -5.79 24.74 18.06
C PRO A 225 -6.96 23.98 18.70
N GLU A 226 -7.47 24.49 19.82
CA GLU A 226 -8.68 23.97 20.44
C GLU A 226 -9.88 24.14 19.49
N GLY A 227 -10.66 23.08 19.29
CA GLY A 227 -11.81 23.07 18.39
C GLY A 227 -12.45 21.69 18.24
N GLU A 228 -13.52 21.62 17.44
CA GLU A 228 -14.30 20.39 17.20
C GLU A 228 -13.43 19.24 16.68
N LEU A 229 -12.55 19.53 15.69
CA LEU A 229 -11.64 18.54 15.11
C LEU A 229 -10.73 17.90 16.18
N LYS A 230 -10.16 18.70 17.09
CA LYS A 230 -9.27 18.18 18.12
C LYS A 230 -10.02 17.27 19.09
N MET A 231 -11.22 17.68 19.52
CA MET A 231 -12.08 16.87 20.39
C MET A 231 -12.45 15.54 19.76
N ASP A 232 -12.80 15.54 18.47
CA ASP A 232 -13.16 14.32 17.75
C ASP A 232 -11.96 13.37 17.58
N ILE A 233 -10.76 13.91 17.33
CA ILE A 233 -9.53 13.12 17.27
C ILE A 233 -9.24 12.48 18.63
N GLU A 234 -9.37 13.22 19.72
CA GLU A 234 -9.18 12.70 21.08
C GLU A 234 -10.21 11.63 21.44
N ALA A 235 -11.49 11.85 21.09
CA ALA A 235 -12.56 10.87 21.28
C ALA A 235 -12.30 9.58 20.47
N MET A 236 -11.87 9.71 19.21
CA MET A 236 -11.49 8.58 18.36
C MET A 236 -10.31 7.82 18.95
N ALA A 237 -9.24 8.51 19.35
CA ALA A 237 -8.07 7.90 19.96
C ALA A 237 -8.44 7.13 21.25
N LYS A 238 -9.28 7.73 22.10
CA LYS A 238 -9.78 7.10 23.33
C LYS A 238 -10.60 5.84 23.03
N SER A 239 -11.44 5.86 21.99
CA SER A 239 -12.29 4.72 21.61
C SER A 239 -11.51 3.44 21.27
N ILE A 240 -10.27 3.57 20.77
CA ILE A 240 -9.40 2.44 20.41
C ILE A 240 -8.25 2.21 21.41
N SER A 241 -8.24 2.97 22.50
CA SER A 241 -7.18 3.02 23.52
C SER A 241 -5.81 3.40 22.95
N PHE A 242 -5.79 4.31 21.96
CA PHE A 242 -4.55 4.87 21.44
C PHE A 242 -4.00 5.91 22.44
N PRO A 243 -2.75 5.77 22.91
CA PRO A 243 -2.16 6.68 23.89
C PRO A 243 -1.73 7.99 23.22
N LEU A 244 -2.71 8.81 22.82
CA LEU A 244 -2.49 10.12 22.23
C LEU A 244 -1.97 11.10 23.28
N THR A 245 -0.84 11.75 22.99
CA THR A 245 -0.27 12.79 23.85
C THR A 245 -0.53 14.19 23.30
N LYS A 246 -0.23 14.41 22.01
CA LYS A 246 -0.34 15.73 21.35
C LYS A 246 -0.70 15.57 19.87
N VAL A 247 -1.39 16.56 19.33
CA VAL A 247 -1.68 16.69 17.90
C VAL A 247 -0.97 17.94 17.37
N TYR A 248 -0.15 17.76 16.34
CA TYR A 248 0.62 18.81 15.70
C TYR A 248 0.11 19.08 14.28
N VAL A 249 0.23 20.34 13.87
CA VAL A 249 0.11 20.76 12.48
C VAL A 249 1.50 21.13 11.97
N VAL A 250 1.89 20.56 10.83
CA VAL A 250 3.14 20.91 10.15
C VAL A 250 2.84 21.85 8.98
N GLU A 251 3.64 22.91 8.87
CA GLU A 251 3.54 23.93 7.81
C GLU A 251 4.13 23.39 6.48
N GLY A 252 3.42 22.45 5.86
CA GLY A 252 3.81 21.83 4.59
C GLY A 252 3.58 22.74 3.39
N SER A 253 2.65 23.69 3.51
CA SER A 253 2.32 24.71 2.50
C SER A 253 3.53 25.51 2.03
N LYS A 254 4.49 25.80 2.92
CA LYS A 254 5.74 26.48 2.58
C LYS A 254 6.57 25.72 1.54
N ARG A 255 6.36 24.41 1.44
CA ARG A 255 7.07 23.52 0.51
C ARG A 255 6.27 23.22 -0.74
N SER A 256 5.02 22.83 -0.56
CA SER A 256 4.15 22.40 -1.65
C SER A 256 2.70 22.39 -1.22
N SER A 257 1.79 22.39 -2.18
CA SER A 257 0.36 22.17 -1.92
C SER A 257 -0.01 20.67 -1.77
N HIS A 258 0.95 19.77 -1.55
CA HIS A 258 0.63 18.36 -1.25
C HIS A 258 0.21 18.16 0.20
N SER A 259 -0.72 17.23 0.42
CA SER A 259 -1.33 16.95 1.72
C SER A 259 -0.99 15.54 2.22
N ASN A 260 -0.74 15.41 3.52
CA ASN A 260 -0.46 14.13 4.16
C ASN A 260 -0.80 14.16 5.66
N ALA A 261 -0.90 12.98 6.28
CA ALA A 261 -1.05 12.81 7.72
C ALA A 261 -0.26 11.59 8.17
N TYR A 262 0.34 11.66 9.36
CA TYR A 262 1.06 10.53 9.94
C TYR A 262 1.04 10.60 11.47
N PHE A 263 1.36 9.48 12.11
CA PHE A 263 1.60 9.43 13.54
C PHE A 263 2.99 8.86 13.82
N TYR A 264 3.58 9.26 14.93
CA TYR A 264 4.87 8.76 15.38
C TYR A 264 4.90 8.59 16.90
N GLY A 265 5.97 7.98 17.39
CA GLY A 265 6.23 7.85 18.82
C GLY A 265 6.17 6.40 19.32
N PHE A 266 7.03 6.13 20.29
CA PHE A 266 7.20 4.82 20.90
C PHE A 266 6.38 4.69 22.19
N PHE A 267 5.92 3.46 22.44
CA PHE A 267 5.18 3.08 23.65
C PHE A 267 3.98 4.01 23.96
N LYS A 268 4.01 4.69 25.11
CA LYS A 268 2.92 5.50 25.66
C LYS A 268 2.90 6.94 25.16
N ASN A 269 3.94 7.37 24.43
CA ASN A 269 4.04 8.73 23.92
C ASN A 269 3.83 8.73 22.41
N LYS A 270 2.57 8.83 21.97
CA LYS A 270 2.23 8.88 20.54
C LYS A 270 1.65 10.22 20.17
N ARG A 271 2.07 10.72 19.01
CA ARG A 271 1.69 12.03 18.49
C ARG A 271 1.18 11.88 17.07
N ILE A 272 0.21 12.72 16.72
CA ILE A 272 -0.36 12.81 15.38
C ILE A 272 0.16 14.10 14.75
N VAL A 273 0.57 14.04 13.48
CA VAL A 273 0.95 15.19 12.67
C VAL A 273 0.04 15.28 11.45
N LEU A 274 -0.55 16.44 11.27
CA LEU A 274 -1.39 16.78 10.13
C LEU A 274 -0.69 17.86 9.31
N PHE A 275 -0.69 17.74 7.98
CA PHE A 275 -0.25 18.83 7.14
C PHE A 275 -1.31 19.94 7.13
N ASP A 276 -0.90 21.19 7.18
CA ASP A 276 -1.81 22.34 7.04
C ASP A 276 -2.61 22.32 5.73
N THR A 277 -2.00 21.86 4.64
CA THR A 277 -2.64 21.64 3.32
C THR A 277 -3.71 20.53 3.32
N LEU A 278 -3.76 19.68 4.35
CA LEU A 278 -4.82 18.69 4.52
C LEU A 278 -6.07 19.29 5.18
N LEU A 279 -5.91 20.39 5.92
CA LEU A 279 -6.95 20.97 6.74
C LEU A 279 -7.63 22.14 6.00
N GLU A 280 -8.89 21.99 5.58
CA GLU A 280 -9.59 23.04 4.82
C GLU A 280 -9.57 24.40 5.55
N ASP A 281 -9.88 24.42 6.84
CA ASP A 281 -9.98 25.66 7.64
C ASP A 281 -8.62 26.24 8.06
N TYR A 282 -7.55 25.45 7.95
CA TYR A 282 -6.21 25.85 8.42
C TYR A 282 -5.21 26.05 7.29
N SER A 283 -5.53 25.61 6.07
CA SER A 283 -4.70 25.81 4.89
C SER A 283 -4.51 27.32 4.62
N PRO A 284 -3.26 27.81 4.58
CA PRO A 284 -2.99 29.23 4.33
C PRO A 284 -3.46 29.69 2.94
N PHE A 285 -3.54 28.76 1.97
CA PHE A 285 -4.10 29.01 0.64
C PHE A 285 -5.57 29.39 0.66
N ASN A 286 -6.32 28.94 1.67
CA ASN A 286 -7.74 29.26 1.81
C ASN A 286 -7.97 30.56 2.60
N LYS A 287 -6.97 31.05 3.35
CA LYS A 287 -7.05 32.26 4.17
C LYS A 287 -6.59 33.53 3.45
N THR A 288 -5.75 33.39 2.42
CA THR A 288 -5.18 34.48 1.62
C THR A 288 -6.04 34.90 0.42
N GLY A 289 -7.33 34.56 0.41
CA GLY A 289 -8.28 35.07 -0.58
C GLY A 289 -8.54 36.57 -0.40
N GLU A 290 -7.61 37.41 -0.84
CA GLU A 290 -7.91 38.79 -1.20
C GLU A 290 -8.95 38.79 -2.33
N PRO A 291 -9.96 39.69 -2.29
CA PRO A 291 -10.87 39.88 -3.42
C PRO A 291 -10.06 40.38 -4.61
N GLN A 292 -10.13 39.68 -5.75
CA GLN A 292 -9.51 40.17 -6.99
C GLN A 292 -10.06 41.57 -7.32
N PRO A 293 -9.20 42.53 -7.74
CA PRO A 293 -9.65 43.86 -8.14
C PRO A 293 -10.54 43.77 -9.37
N GLU A 294 -11.68 44.45 -9.31
CA GLU A 294 -12.56 44.70 -10.45
C GLU A 294 -11.75 45.34 -11.58
N GLN A 295 -11.65 44.66 -12.73
CA GLN A 295 -11.24 45.30 -13.96
C GLN A 295 -12.43 46.12 -14.51
N PRO A 296 -12.16 47.29 -15.11
CA PRO A 296 -13.18 48.29 -15.39
C PRO A 296 -14.16 47.82 -16.46
N GLU A 297 -15.40 48.24 -16.28
CA GLU A 297 -16.51 48.09 -17.23
C GLU A 297 -16.10 48.57 -18.63
N SER A 298 -16.29 47.69 -19.61
CA SER A 298 -16.46 48.08 -21.00
C SER A 298 -17.73 47.43 -21.51
N ASP A 299 -18.68 48.27 -21.89
CA ASP A 299 -19.99 47.95 -22.45
C ASP A 299 -19.93 47.04 -23.69
N GLU A 300 -20.93 46.16 -23.74
CA GLU A 300 -21.83 45.89 -24.88
C GLU A 300 -22.13 44.39 -25.12
N THR A 301 -23.38 44.04 -24.82
CA THR A 301 -24.25 43.04 -25.46
C THR A 301 -23.70 41.65 -25.83
N SER A 302 -24.11 40.62 -25.08
CA SER A 302 -25.09 39.59 -25.53
C SER A 302 -25.09 38.36 -24.62
N SER A 303 -26.27 37.76 -24.53
CA SER A 303 -26.73 36.71 -23.63
C SER A 303 -25.90 35.42 -23.57
N GLU A 304 -25.48 35.00 -22.37
CA GLU A 304 -25.55 33.61 -21.88
C GLU A 304 -25.24 33.56 -20.37
N ALA A 305 -26.25 33.19 -19.57
CA ALA A 305 -26.11 33.02 -18.12
C ALA A 305 -25.23 31.78 -17.81
N LYS A 306 -23.91 31.98 -17.68
CA LYS A 306 -23.00 30.98 -17.10
C LYS A 306 -22.77 31.30 -15.62
N ALA A 307 -23.22 30.40 -14.76
CA ALA A 307 -23.03 30.44 -13.32
C ALA A 307 -21.55 30.66 -12.95
N LYS A 308 -21.30 31.61 -12.04
CA LYS A 308 -19.97 31.88 -11.46
C LYS A 308 -19.32 30.57 -10.95
N PRO A 309 -18.07 30.25 -11.32
CA PRO A 309 -17.41 29.04 -10.83
C PRO A 309 -17.18 29.13 -9.32
N LYS A 310 -17.72 28.16 -8.55
CA LYS A 310 -17.47 28.05 -7.10
C LYS A 310 -15.96 27.92 -6.84
N ASN A 311 -15.39 28.78 -6.00
CA ASN A 311 -14.04 28.64 -5.47
C ASN A 311 -13.89 27.28 -4.76
N LYS A 312 -13.29 26.29 -5.42
CA LYS A 312 -12.95 25.00 -4.82
C LYS A 312 -11.78 25.23 -3.85
N LYS A 313 -12.06 25.17 -2.55
CA LYS A 313 -11.04 25.25 -1.50
C LYS A 313 -10.21 23.97 -1.45
N GLN A 314 -8.96 24.09 -1.04
CA GLN A 314 -8.06 22.95 -0.88
C GLN A 314 -8.20 22.34 0.52
N GLY A 315 -8.12 21.01 0.61
CA GLY A 315 -8.09 20.28 1.88
C GLY A 315 -9.32 19.42 2.09
N CYS A 316 -9.35 18.75 3.23
CA CYS A 316 -10.42 17.86 3.67
C CYS A 316 -11.21 18.51 4.82
N ASN A 317 -12.50 18.22 4.88
CA ASN A 317 -13.35 18.64 5.99
C ASN A 317 -13.08 17.76 7.23
N ASN A 318 -13.47 18.21 8.42
CA ASN A 318 -13.31 17.47 9.68
C ASN A 318 -13.67 15.97 9.62
N PRO A 319 -14.84 15.54 9.10
CA PRO A 319 -15.18 14.12 9.03
C PRO A 319 -14.28 13.31 8.08
N GLU A 320 -13.78 13.93 7.02
CA GLU A 320 -12.85 13.29 6.08
C GLU A 320 -11.47 13.10 6.72
N ILE A 321 -10.99 14.11 7.46
CA ILE A 321 -9.75 14.03 8.23
C ILE A 321 -9.84 12.91 9.27
N LEU A 322 -10.98 12.80 9.97
CA LEU A 322 -11.22 11.70 10.91
C LEU A 322 -11.21 10.34 10.22
N ALA A 323 -11.73 10.22 8.99
CA ALA A 323 -11.65 8.99 8.21
C ALA A 323 -10.21 8.63 7.82
N VAL A 324 -9.40 9.62 7.41
CA VAL A 324 -7.97 9.46 7.13
C VAL A 324 -7.24 9.01 8.40
N LEU A 325 -7.48 9.65 9.54
CA LEU A 325 -6.88 9.26 10.82
C LEU A 325 -7.34 7.87 11.27
N GLY A 326 -8.59 7.51 11.05
CA GLY A 326 -9.09 6.15 11.29
C GLY A 326 -8.34 5.10 10.46
N HIS A 327 -7.99 5.41 9.21
CA HIS A 327 -7.14 4.55 8.38
C HIS A 327 -5.74 4.38 8.97
N GLU A 328 -5.08 5.49 9.33
CA GLU A 328 -3.74 5.49 9.91
C GLU A 328 -3.69 4.78 11.26
N LEU A 329 -4.63 5.06 12.16
CA LEU A 329 -4.76 4.38 13.45
C LEU A 329 -5.07 2.88 13.27
N GLY A 330 -5.70 2.48 12.17
CA GLY A 330 -5.85 1.09 11.77
C GLY A 330 -4.51 0.38 11.59
N HIS A 331 -3.50 1.04 11.03
CA HIS A 331 -2.14 0.48 10.91
C HIS A 331 -1.49 0.23 12.27
N TRP A 332 -1.71 1.13 13.22
CA TRP A 332 -1.28 0.92 14.61
C TRP A 332 -2.01 -0.25 15.26
N LYS A 333 -3.35 -0.27 15.21
CA LYS A 333 -4.17 -1.28 15.89
C LYS A 333 -3.91 -2.70 15.36
N LEU A 334 -3.63 -2.86 14.08
CA LEU A 334 -3.30 -4.14 13.44
C LEU A 334 -1.83 -4.54 13.57
N GLY A 335 -1.01 -3.69 14.23
CA GLY A 335 0.41 -3.93 14.46
C GLY A 335 1.25 -3.95 13.19
N HIS A 336 0.86 -3.18 12.15
CA HIS A 336 1.62 -3.14 10.89
C HIS A 336 3.01 -2.57 11.08
N THR A 337 3.17 -1.51 11.88
CA THR A 337 4.47 -0.91 12.18
C THR A 337 5.42 -1.90 12.85
N VAL A 338 4.94 -2.67 13.84
CA VAL A 338 5.75 -3.68 14.55
C VAL A 338 6.15 -4.82 13.60
N LYS A 339 5.22 -5.30 12.77
CA LYS A 339 5.54 -6.34 11.76
C LYS A 339 6.59 -5.85 10.76
N ASN A 340 6.47 -4.62 10.28
CA ASN A 340 7.45 -4.04 9.36
C ASN A 340 8.82 -3.91 10.02
N MET A 341 8.86 -3.49 11.29
CA MET A 341 10.10 -3.42 12.07
C MET A 341 10.75 -4.81 12.24
N ILE A 342 9.98 -5.85 12.56
CA ILE A 342 10.52 -7.22 12.70
C ILE A 342 11.06 -7.72 11.35
N ILE A 343 10.30 -7.53 10.25
CA ILE A 343 10.72 -7.94 8.91
C ILE A 343 12.00 -7.20 8.49
N SER A 344 12.10 -5.90 8.77
CA SER A 344 13.30 -5.11 8.44
C SER A 344 14.52 -5.57 9.23
N GLN A 345 14.36 -5.90 10.52
CA GLN A 345 15.45 -6.38 11.36
C GLN A 345 15.89 -7.81 11.00
N MET A 346 14.95 -8.72 10.70
CA MET A 346 15.28 -10.06 10.19
C MET A 346 16.04 -9.99 8.86
N ASN A 347 15.61 -9.10 7.96
CA ASN A 347 16.31 -8.85 6.71
C ASN A 347 17.72 -8.28 6.96
N SER A 348 17.85 -7.30 7.86
CA SER A 348 19.13 -6.70 8.20
C SER A 348 20.11 -7.75 8.75
N PHE A 349 19.64 -8.60 9.66
CA PHE A 349 20.43 -9.73 10.18
C PHE A 349 20.88 -10.68 9.06
N LEU A 350 19.96 -11.08 8.16
CA LEU A 350 20.29 -11.93 7.03
C LEU A 350 21.36 -11.27 6.13
N CYS A 351 21.20 -9.99 5.80
CA CYS A 351 22.18 -9.28 4.96
C CYS A 351 23.56 -9.19 5.64
N PHE A 352 23.62 -8.90 6.94
CA PHE A 352 24.90 -8.89 7.67
C PHE A 352 25.54 -10.29 7.79
N SER A 353 24.73 -11.34 7.97
CA SER A 353 25.24 -12.72 7.98
C SER A 353 25.83 -13.14 6.63
N LEU A 354 25.15 -12.80 5.52
CA LEU A 354 25.65 -13.06 4.18
C LEU A 354 26.88 -12.20 3.86
N PHE A 355 26.92 -10.95 4.36
CA PHE A 355 28.08 -10.09 4.24
C PHE A 355 29.32 -10.72 4.90
N ALA A 356 29.19 -11.30 6.10
CA ALA A 356 30.30 -11.99 6.76
C ALA A 356 30.84 -13.18 5.95
N VAL A 357 29.98 -13.90 5.24
CA VAL A 357 30.41 -15.01 4.35
C VAL A 357 31.13 -14.49 3.10
N LEU A 358 30.69 -13.35 2.57
CA LEU A 358 31.16 -12.83 1.28
C LEU A 358 32.39 -11.91 1.39
N ILE A 359 32.58 -11.21 2.50
CA ILE A 359 33.64 -10.18 2.63
C ILE A 359 35.06 -10.74 2.46
N GLY A 360 35.28 -12.02 2.77
CA GLY A 360 36.58 -12.68 2.58
C GLY A 360 36.94 -12.99 1.12
N ARG A 361 36.02 -12.84 0.17
CA ARG A 361 36.23 -13.20 -1.24
C ARG A 361 36.91 -12.06 -2.00
N LYS A 362 38.23 -12.18 -2.23
CA LYS A 362 39.04 -11.22 -3.01
C LYS A 362 38.49 -10.96 -4.41
N GLU A 363 37.94 -11.99 -5.05
CA GLU A 363 37.31 -11.93 -6.37
C GLU A 363 36.25 -10.81 -6.48
N LEU A 364 35.51 -10.55 -5.40
CA LEU A 364 34.49 -9.49 -5.36
C LEU A 364 35.09 -8.09 -5.43
N PHE A 365 36.29 -7.88 -4.89
CA PHE A 365 36.97 -6.59 -4.90
C PHE A 365 37.67 -6.35 -6.24
N VAL A 366 38.36 -7.38 -6.73
CA VAL A 366 39.05 -7.38 -8.04
C VAL A 366 38.07 -7.07 -9.18
N ALA A 367 36.85 -7.62 -9.11
CA ALA A 367 35.80 -7.35 -10.09
C ALA A 367 35.46 -5.86 -10.27
N PHE A 368 35.69 -5.03 -9.24
CA PHE A 368 35.42 -3.59 -9.25
C PHE A 368 36.70 -2.74 -9.22
N GLY A 369 37.86 -3.32 -9.56
CA GLY A 369 39.13 -2.60 -9.70
C GLY A 369 39.93 -2.42 -8.40
N PHE A 370 39.63 -3.19 -7.35
CA PHE A 370 40.38 -3.20 -6.10
C PHE A 370 41.27 -4.45 -6.02
N ASN A 371 42.49 -4.35 -6.54
CA ASN A 371 43.44 -5.47 -6.60
C ASN A 371 44.31 -5.55 -5.33
N ASP A 372 44.78 -4.40 -4.85
CA ASP A 372 45.83 -4.33 -3.82
C ASP A 372 45.26 -4.20 -2.40
N SER A 373 43.99 -3.82 -2.26
CA SER A 373 43.36 -3.55 -0.97
C SER A 373 41.92 -4.05 -0.90
N GLN A 374 41.46 -4.36 0.30
CA GLN A 374 40.08 -4.78 0.57
C GLN A 374 39.42 -3.85 1.62
N PRO A 375 39.15 -2.56 1.29
CA PRO A 375 38.59 -1.64 2.26
C PRO A 375 37.19 -2.10 2.71
N THR A 376 36.93 -2.03 4.01
CA THR A 376 35.69 -2.58 4.59
C THR A 376 34.45 -1.84 4.07
N LEU A 377 34.54 -0.52 3.88
CA LEU A 377 33.44 0.29 3.32
C LEU A 377 33.13 -0.09 1.86
N ILE A 378 34.16 -0.32 1.05
CA ILE A 378 34.01 -0.73 -0.35
C ILE A 378 33.38 -2.12 -0.41
N GLY A 379 33.79 -3.04 0.48
CA GLY A 379 33.14 -4.35 0.62
C GLY A 379 31.66 -4.24 0.96
N LEU A 380 31.29 -3.38 1.92
CA LEU A 380 29.88 -3.10 2.24
C LEU A 380 29.12 -2.59 1.01
N MET A 381 29.69 -1.62 0.30
CA MET A 381 29.06 -1.06 -0.90
C MET A 381 28.87 -2.12 -2.00
N ILE A 382 29.93 -2.87 -2.35
CA ILE A 382 29.86 -3.89 -3.40
C ILE A 382 28.83 -4.96 -3.05
N ILE A 383 28.86 -5.48 -1.83
CA ILE A 383 27.99 -6.59 -1.44
C ILE A 383 26.52 -6.12 -1.32
N PHE A 384 26.25 -5.03 -0.60
CA PHE A 384 24.88 -4.58 -0.36
C PHE A 384 24.23 -3.95 -1.59
N GLN A 385 24.99 -3.22 -2.42
CA GLN A 385 24.45 -2.51 -3.58
C GLN A 385 24.45 -3.38 -4.85
N PHE A 386 25.53 -4.10 -5.13
CA PHE A 386 25.69 -4.83 -6.39
C PHE A 386 25.34 -6.32 -6.25
N ILE A 387 25.98 -7.03 -5.32
CA ILE A 387 25.78 -8.49 -5.19
C ILE A 387 24.36 -8.81 -4.71
N PHE A 388 23.81 -8.03 -3.78
CA PHE A 388 22.44 -8.19 -3.31
C PHE A 388 21.40 -7.53 -4.21
N SER A 389 21.77 -6.95 -5.36
CA SER A 389 20.82 -6.28 -6.27
C SER A 389 19.62 -7.18 -6.64
N PRO A 390 19.78 -8.47 -7.02
CA PRO A 390 18.64 -9.34 -7.31
C PRO A 390 17.74 -9.61 -6.10
N TYR A 391 18.35 -9.72 -4.91
CA TYR A 391 17.61 -9.89 -3.65
C TYR A 391 16.81 -8.62 -3.30
N ASN A 392 17.43 -7.45 -3.46
CA ASN A 392 16.83 -6.15 -3.18
C ASN A 392 15.64 -5.89 -4.10
N GLU A 393 15.75 -6.20 -5.40
CA GLU A 393 14.64 -6.07 -6.35
C GLU A 393 13.49 -7.04 -6.05
N ARG A 394 13.81 -8.30 -5.73
CA ARG A 394 12.78 -9.25 -5.28
C ARG A 394 12.06 -8.74 -4.04
N LYS A 395 12.78 -8.22 -3.05
CA LYS A 395 12.21 -7.62 -1.84
C LYS A 395 11.33 -6.42 -2.18
N ARG A 396 11.77 -5.55 -3.09
CA ARG A 396 11.02 -4.37 -3.58
C ARG A 396 9.72 -4.76 -4.27
N MET A 397 9.65 -5.91 -4.94
CA MET A 397 8.39 -6.42 -5.50
C MET A 397 7.48 -7.07 -4.44
N VAL A 398 8.07 -7.90 -3.57
CA VAL A 398 7.31 -8.73 -2.61
C VAL A 398 6.76 -7.92 -1.44
N VAL A 399 7.54 -6.99 -0.88
CA VAL A 399 7.16 -6.26 0.34
C VAL A 399 5.93 -5.37 0.12
N PRO A 400 5.85 -4.53 -0.94
CA PRO A 400 4.65 -3.75 -1.24
C PRO A 400 3.45 -4.63 -1.59
N ALA A 401 3.65 -5.76 -2.29
CA ALA A 401 2.57 -6.70 -2.59
C ALA A 401 2.02 -7.35 -1.31
N ALA A 402 2.90 -7.79 -0.42
CA ALA A 402 2.54 -8.32 0.90
C ALA A 402 1.85 -7.25 1.76
N LEU A 403 2.37 -6.02 1.77
CA LEU A 403 1.74 -4.88 2.43
C LEU A 403 0.38 -4.55 1.82
N LYS A 404 0.22 -4.64 0.51
CA LYS A 404 -1.06 -4.43 -0.17
C LYS A 404 -2.07 -5.51 0.21
N ILE A 405 -1.65 -6.77 0.34
CA ILE A 405 -2.48 -7.87 0.84
C ILE A 405 -2.85 -7.66 2.33
N VAL A 406 -1.93 -7.13 3.13
CA VAL A 406 -2.14 -6.83 4.55
C VAL A 406 -3.05 -5.61 4.75
N ARG A 407 -2.86 -4.54 3.95
CA ARG A 407 -3.68 -3.31 3.89
C ARG A 407 -5.08 -3.60 3.37
N LEU A 408 -5.19 -4.37 2.29
CA LEU A 408 -6.43 -4.84 1.71
C LEU A 408 -6.84 -6.19 2.31
N LYS A 409 -6.62 -6.43 3.62
CA LYS A 409 -7.36 -7.51 4.27
C LYS A 409 -8.83 -7.18 4.03
N PRO A 410 -9.54 -7.94 3.17
CA PRO A 410 -10.96 -7.76 3.07
C PRO A 410 -11.42 -8.01 4.50
N THR A 411 -12.24 -7.14 5.06
CA THR A 411 -13.09 -7.57 6.16
C THR A 411 -13.62 -8.94 5.73
N ARG A 412 -13.22 -10.01 6.42
CA ARG A 412 -13.57 -11.38 6.05
C ARG A 412 -15.06 -11.51 6.32
N LYS A 413 -15.87 -10.86 5.47
CA LYS A 413 -17.31 -10.80 5.55
C LYS A 413 -17.75 -12.20 5.21
N VAL A 414 -18.17 -12.93 6.24
CA VAL A 414 -18.71 -14.26 6.06
C VAL A 414 -19.96 -14.11 5.21
N LEU A 415 -19.93 -14.65 4.00
CA LEU A 415 -21.05 -14.56 3.08
C LEU A 415 -22.11 -15.58 3.54
N LEU A 416 -23.12 -15.09 4.26
CA LEU A 416 -24.23 -15.90 4.73
C LEU A 416 -25.29 -16.01 3.64
N LEU A 417 -25.51 -17.22 3.12
CA LEU A 417 -26.46 -17.49 2.04
C LEU A 417 -27.63 -18.34 2.53
N ASP A 418 -28.84 -17.93 2.14
CA ASP A 418 -30.07 -18.68 2.38
C ASP A 418 -30.32 -19.67 1.23
N GLY A 419 -30.33 -20.97 1.53
CA GLY A 419 -30.59 -22.01 0.54
C GLY A 419 -32.06 -22.12 0.09
N ARG A 420 -33.01 -21.49 0.79
CA ARG A 420 -34.43 -21.59 0.46
C ARG A 420 -34.71 -21.00 -0.93
N GLY A 421 -35.44 -21.74 -1.77
CA GLY A 421 -35.88 -21.22 -3.07
C GLY A 421 -34.79 -21.17 -4.15
N HIS A 422 -33.60 -21.67 -3.88
CA HIS A 422 -32.49 -21.68 -4.84
C HIS A 422 -32.40 -23.02 -5.59
N LEU A 423 -31.87 -23.00 -6.82
CA LEU A 423 -31.60 -24.24 -7.57
C LEU A 423 -30.26 -24.86 -7.17
N LEU A 424 -30.27 -26.14 -6.77
CA LEU A 424 -29.13 -26.89 -6.20
C LEU A 424 -27.82 -26.68 -6.97
N GLY A 425 -27.81 -27.01 -8.27
CA GLY A 425 -26.59 -26.94 -9.08
C GLY A 425 -26.07 -25.51 -9.26
N ARG A 426 -26.98 -24.53 -9.37
CA ARG A 426 -26.63 -23.13 -9.62
C ARG A 426 -26.13 -22.43 -8.35
N LEU A 427 -26.75 -22.70 -7.21
CA LEU A 427 -26.27 -22.21 -5.92
C LEU A 427 -24.90 -22.80 -5.60
N ALA A 428 -24.70 -24.10 -5.86
CA ALA A 428 -23.42 -24.76 -5.64
C ALA A 428 -22.29 -24.13 -6.48
N ALA A 429 -22.57 -23.77 -7.74
CA ALA A 429 -21.61 -23.11 -8.62
C ALA A 429 -21.22 -21.70 -8.16
N LEU A 430 -22.19 -20.88 -7.72
CA LEU A 430 -21.90 -19.55 -7.17
C LEU A 430 -21.07 -19.64 -5.88
N VAL A 431 -21.43 -20.58 -4.99
CA VAL A 431 -20.68 -20.81 -3.75
C VAL A 431 -19.25 -21.25 -4.05
N ALA A 432 -19.05 -22.14 -5.03
CA ALA A 432 -17.71 -22.57 -5.44
C ALA A 432 -16.86 -21.39 -5.94
N LYS A 433 -17.40 -20.51 -6.78
CA LYS A 433 -16.71 -19.30 -7.26
C LYS A 433 -16.31 -18.38 -6.10
N GLN A 434 -17.21 -18.14 -5.15
CA GLN A 434 -16.94 -17.28 -3.99
C GLN A 434 -15.85 -17.87 -3.08
N VAL A 435 -15.84 -19.20 -2.91
CA VAL A 435 -14.79 -19.89 -2.15
C VAL A 435 -13.44 -19.82 -2.85
N LEU A 436 -13.39 -19.96 -4.19
CA LEU A 436 -12.15 -19.80 -4.97
C LEU A 436 -11.60 -18.37 -4.92
N LEU A 437 -12.46 -17.36 -4.84
CA LEU A 437 -12.09 -15.96 -4.61
C LEU A 437 -11.62 -15.69 -3.16
N GLY A 438 -11.56 -16.72 -2.30
CA GLY A 438 -11.06 -16.61 -0.93
C GLY A 438 -12.12 -16.17 0.09
N HIS A 439 -13.40 -16.09 -0.28
CA HIS A 439 -14.46 -15.74 0.66
C HIS A 439 -14.88 -16.94 1.53
N LYS A 440 -15.11 -16.69 2.83
CA LYS A 440 -15.71 -17.67 3.74
C LYS A 440 -17.23 -17.65 3.56
N VAL A 441 -17.79 -18.69 2.95
CA VAL A 441 -19.23 -18.79 2.64
C VAL A 441 -19.92 -19.77 3.59
N VAL A 442 -21.06 -19.38 4.16
CA VAL A 442 -21.91 -20.22 5.01
C VAL A 442 -23.31 -20.32 4.39
N VAL A 443 -23.71 -21.53 3.99
CA VAL A 443 -25.05 -21.78 3.43
C VAL A 443 -25.93 -22.39 4.52
N VAL A 444 -27.05 -21.73 4.82
CA VAL A 444 -28.06 -22.18 5.79
C VAL A 444 -29.33 -22.64 5.07
N ARG A 445 -30.17 -23.42 5.76
CA ARG A 445 -31.46 -23.93 5.24
C ARG A 445 -31.35 -24.74 3.95
N CYS A 446 -30.40 -25.68 3.93
CA CYS A 446 -30.11 -26.52 2.77
C CYS A 446 -31.29 -27.43 2.37
N GLU A 447 -32.18 -27.74 3.30
CA GLU A 447 -33.42 -28.49 3.07
C GLU A 447 -34.41 -27.74 2.16
N GLY A 448 -34.36 -26.41 2.13
CA GLY A 448 -35.18 -25.55 1.28
C GLY A 448 -34.66 -25.34 -0.15
N ILE A 449 -33.54 -25.98 -0.52
CA ILE A 449 -32.98 -25.96 -1.87
C ILE A 449 -33.84 -26.80 -2.80
N ASN A 450 -33.99 -26.37 -4.06
CA ASN A 450 -34.80 -27.03 -5.07
C ASN A 450 -33.93 -27.67 -6.17
N ILE A 451 -34.37 -28.82 -6.70
CA ILE A 451 -33.83 -29.44 -7.91
C ILE A 451 -34.88 -29.30 -9.02
N SER A 452 -34.47 -28.93 -10.23
CA SER A 452 -35.38 -28.84 -11.37
C SER A 452 -35.93 -30.21 -11.78
N GLY A 453 -37.15 -30.24 -12.30
CA GLY A 453 -37.83 -31.46 -12.72
C GLY A 453 -38.71 -32.10 -11.64
N ASN A 454 -39.61 -32.98 -12.07
CA ASN A 454 -40.57 -33.64 -11.20
C ASN A 454 -39.89 -34.44 -10.07
N PHE A 455 -40.57 -34.52 -8.93
CA PHE A 455 -40.13 -35.24 -7.75
C PHE A 455 -39.76 -36.70 -8.06
N TYR A 456 -40.65 -37.45 -8.71
CA TYR A 456 -40.42 -38.85 -9.07
C TYR A 456 -39.17 -39.06 -9.93
N ARG A 457 -38.95 -38.18 -10.92
CA ARG A 457 -37.76 -38.22 -11.78
C ARG A 457 -36.47 -38.03 -10.96
N ASN A 458 -36.48 -37.07 -10.04
CA ASN A 458 -35.33 -36.80 -9.18
C ASN A 458 -35.09 -37.92 -8.16
N LYS A 459 -36.16 -38.54 -7.64
CA LYS A 459 -36.08 -39.75 -6.81
C LYS A 459 -35.42 -40.90 -7.55
N LEU A 460 -35.88 -41.24 -8.76
CA LEU A 460 -35.30 -42.31 -9.57
C LEU A 460 -33.82 -42.06 -9.89
N LYS A 461 -33.45 -40.82 -10.26
CA LYS A 461 -32.05 -40.45 -10.47
C LYS A 461 -31.21 -40.64 -9.22
N TYR A 462 -31.72 -40.28 -8.04
CA TYR A 462 -30.99 -40.46 -6.79
C TYR A 462 -30.90 -41.93 -6.39
N LEU A 463 -31.98 -42.71 -6.54
CA LEU A 463 -31.99 -44.16 -6.31
C LEU A 463 -31.00 -44.91 -7.23
N SER A 464 -30.89 -44.51 -8.50
CA SER A 464 -29.85 -45.03 -9.40
C SER A 464 -28.44 -44.76 -8.87
N PHE A 465 -28.18 -43.57 -8.31
CA PHE A 465 -26.90 -43.26 -7.66
C PHE A 465 -26.67 -44.14 -6.41
N LEU A 466 -27.72 -44.44 -5.63
CA LEU A 466 -27.65 -45.33 -4.46
C LEU A 466 -27.30 -46.77 -4.80
N ARG A 467 -27.65 -47.23 -6.00
CA ARG A 467 -27.30 -48.57 -6.48
C ARG A 467 -25.81 -48.70 -6.86
N LYS A 468 -25.08 -47.59 -7.03
CA LYS A 468 -23.65 -47.62 -7.32
C LYS A 468 -22.87 -48.04 -6.08
N ARG A 469 -22.19 -49.18 -6.14
CA ARG A 469 -21.28 -49.69 -5.10
C ARG A 469 -20.00 -50.21 -5.73
N MET A 470 -18.90 -50.19 -4.99
CA MET A 470 -17.69 -50.91 -5.40
C MET A 470 -17.94 -52.40 -5.19
N ASN A 471 -17.68 -53.21 -6.24
CA ASN A 471 -17.98 -54.64 -6.21
C ASN A 471 -17.09 -55.41 -5.22
N THR A 472 -15.83 -55.00 -5.06
CA THR A 472 -14.85 -55.65 -4.18
C THR A 472 -15.05 -55.28 -2.72
N ASN A 473 -15.01 -53.99 -2.37
CA ASN A 473 -15.26 -53.51 -1.01
C ASN A 473 -16.22 -52.30 -1.03
N PRO A 474 -17.50 -52.49 -0.65
CA PRO A 474 -18.48 -51.41 -0.63
C PRO A 474 -18.09 -50.19 0.20
N SER A 475 -17.27 -50.35 1.25
CA SER A 475 -16.81 -49.26 2.12
C SER A 475 -15.77 -48.35 1.44
N ARG A 476 -15.02 -48.87 0.46
CA ARG A 476 -14.10 -48.09 -0.39
C ARG A 476 -14.80 -47.47 -1.61
N GLY A 477 -16.10 -47.72 -1.76
CA GLY A 477 -16.93 -47.21 -2.85
C GLY A 477 -17.39 -45.75 -2.68
N PRO A 478 -18.26 -45.27 -3.60
CA PRO A 478 -18.78 -43.91 -3.51
C PRO A 478 -19.61 -43.71 -2.23
N TYR A 479 -19.42 -42.61 -1.51
CA TYR A 479 -20.22 -42.28 -0.33
C TYR A 479 -21.58 -41.66 -0.69
N HIS A 480 -22.66 -42.24 -0.18
CA HIS A 480 -24.03 -41.81 -0.46
C HIS A 480 -24.62 -40.95 0.65
N PHE A 481 -24.35 -39.65 0.61
CA PHE A 481 -24.86 -38.71 1.60
C PHE A 481 -26.38 -38.61 1.59
N ARG A 482 -27.06 -38.83 2.73
CA ARG A 482 -28.53 -38.69 2.82
C ARG A 482 -29.00 -37.30 3.23
N ALA A 483 -28.21 -36.56 4.00
CA ALA A 483 -28.59 -35.24 4.50
C ALA A 483 -28.57 -34.15 3.40
N PRO A 484 -29.56 -33.24 3.31
CA PRO A 484 -29.60 -32.15 2.32
C PRO A 484 -28.33 -31.29 2.27
N SER A 485 -27.76 -30.97 3.44
CA SER A 485 -26.51 -30.20 3.57
C SER A 485 -25.31 -30.93 2.96
N ARG A 486 -25.22 -32.26 3.15
CA ARG A 486 -24.16 -33.10 2.59
C ARG A 486 -24.37 -33.38 1.11
N ILE A 487 -25.62 -33.47 0.65
CA ILE A 487 -25.95 -33.54 -0.79
C ILE A 487 -25.51 -32.24 -1.49
N PHE A 488 -25.78 -31.08 -0.88
CA PHE A 488 -25.28 -29.78 -1.37
C PHE A 488 -23.75 -29.72 -1.37
N TRP A 489 -23.11 -30.15 -0.28
CA TRP A 489 -21.64 -30.20 -0.15
C TRP A 489 -20.98 -31.05 -1.23
N ARG A 490 -21.56 -32.19 -1.59
CA ARG A 490 -21.06 -33.04 -2.68
C ARG A 490 -21.16 -32.34 -4.04
N THR A 491 -22.24 -31.60 -4.26
CA THR A 491 -22.55 -30.96 -5.57
C THR A 491 -21.59 -29.80 -5.89
N ARG A 492 -21.06 -29.10 -4.87
CA ARG A 492 -20.13 -27.97 -5.06
C ARG A 492 -18.78 -28.35 -5.67
N LYS A 493 -18.38 -29.63 -5.62
CA LYS A 493 -17.06 -30.08 -6.11
C LYS A 493 -16.92 -30.09 -7.64
N ARG A 494 -17.98 -29.81 -8.43
CA ARG A 494 -17.97 -30.08 -9.88
C ARG A 494 -18.55 -29.01 -10.82
N MET A 495 -18.85 -27.78 -10.41
CA MET A 495 -19.57 -26.82 -11.29
C MET A 495 -19.15 -25.35 -11.10
N VAL A 496 -19.18 -24.57 -12.20
CA VAL A 496 -19.00 -23.10 -12.24
C VAL A 496 -20.04 -22.44 -13.21
N VAL A 497 -20.56 -21.25 -12.82
CA VAL A 497 -21.34 -20.20 -13.59
C VAL A 497 -22.87 -20.47 -13.85
N PRO A 498 -23.77 -19.45 -14.10
CA PRO A 498 -24.23 -18.31 -13.26
C PRO A 498 -25.78 -18.26 -13.02
N ALA A 499 -26.22 -17.58 -11.95
CA ALA A 499 -27.61 -17.18 -11.59
C ALA A 499 -28.58 -18.25 -11.03
N ALA A 500 -28.77 -18.23 -9.69
CA ALA A 500 -29.28 -19.34 -8.89
C ALA A 500 -30.73 -19.25 -8.32
N LEU A 501 -31.46 -18.17 -8.57
CA LEU A 501 -32.83 -18.02 -8.06
C LEU A 501 -33.85 -18.82 -8.89
N LYS A 502 -34.62 -19.70 -8.23
CA LYS A 502 -35.66 -20.51 -8.90
C LYS A 502 -36.72 -19.63 -9.56
N ILE A 503 -37.22 -18.62 -8.86
CA ILE A 503 -38.36 -17.80 -9.33
C ILE A 503 -38.03 -17.02 -10.61
N VAL A 504 -36.75 -16.69 -10.80
CA VAL A 504 -36.25 -15.96 -11.97
C VAL A 504 -35.96 -16.88 -13.15
N ARG A 505 -35.78 -18.19 -12.91
CA ARG A 505 -35.16 -19.10 -13.89
C ARG A 505 -35.97 -20.36 -14.23
N LEU A 506 -36.93 -20.74 -13.39
CA LEU A 506 -37.85 -21.85 -13.66
C LEU A 506 -39.22 -21.26 -14.00
N LYS A 507 -39.77 -21.62 -15.18
CA LYS A 507 -41.14 -21.21 -15.54
C LYS A 507 -42.13 -21.68 -14.46
N PRO A 508 -43.13 -20.87 -14.05
CA PRO A 508 -44.07 -21.21 -12.98
C PRO A 508 -44.77 -22.57 -13.15
N THR A 509 -45.03 -22.98 -14.40
CA THR A 509 -45.69 -24.24 -14.75
C THR A 509 -44.81 -25.49 -14.61
N ARG A 510 -43.49 -25.34 -14.41
CA ARG A 510 -42.56 -26.48 -14.34
C ARG A 510 -42.46 -27.04 -12.92
N LYS A 511 -42.75 -28.33 -12.78
CA LYS A 511 -42.57 -29.10 -11.52
C LYS A 511 -41.10 -29.11 -11.08
N PHE A 512 -40.87 -29.06 -9.77
CA PHE A 512 -39.56 -29.07 -9.11
C PHE A 512 -39.60 -29.99 -7.88
N ALA A 513 -38.45 -30.45 -7.42
CA ALA A 513 -38.31 -31.28 -6.22
C ALA A 513 -37.63 -30.50 -5.10
N LEU A 514 -38.20 -30.54 -3.89
CA LEU A 514 -37.58 -29.97 -2.70
C LEU A 514 -36.52 -30.94 -2.15
N LEU A 515 -35.31 -30.45 -1.88
CA LEU A 515 -34.19 -31.29 -1.46
C LEU A 515 -34.44 -32.00 -0.13
N GLY A 516 -35.11 -31.34 0.82
CA GLY A 516 -35.53 -31.96 2.08
C GLY A 516 -36.46 -33.17 1.89
N ARG A 517 -37.47 -33.05 1.02
CA ARG A 517 -38.41 -34.15 0.71
C ARG A 517 -37.69 -35.31 0.01
N LEU A 518 -36.81 -34.99 -0.96
CA LEU A 518 -36.02 -36.00 -1.66
C LEU A 518 -35.10 -36.75 -0.70
N ALA A 519 -34.42 -36.03 0.20
CA ALA A 519 -33.51 -36.58 1.19
C ALA A 519 -34.21 -37.55 2.15
N HIS A 520 -35.42 -37.20 2.61
CA HIS A 520 -36.18 -38.06 3.52
C HIS A 520 -36.57 -39.39 2.90
N GLU A 521 -37.10 -39.37 1.68
CA GLU A 521 -37.49 -40.61 0.98
C GLU A 521 -36.30 -41.51 0.61
N VAL A 522 -35.08 -40.98 0.67
CA VAL A 522 -33.85 -41.77 0.48
C VAL A 522 -33.18 -42.08 1.82
N GLY A 523 -33.88 -42.00 2.96
CA GLY A 523 -33.37 -42.47 4.25
C GLY A 523 -32.74 -41.41 5.15
N TRP A 524 -33.03 -40.11 4.92
CA TRP A 524 -32.70 -39.07 5.89
C TRP A 524 -33.72 -39.03 7.03
N LYS A 525 -33.29 -39.45 8.23
CA LYS A 525 -34.14 -39.63 9.43
C LYS A 525 -34.44 -38.34 10.21
N TYR A 526 -33.71 -37.24 9.96
CA TYR A 526 -33.76 -36.02 10.79
C TYR A 526 -34.74 -34.95 10.28
N GLN A 527 -35.63 -35.26 9.33
CA GLN A 527 -36.55 -34.26 8.78
C GLN A 527 -37.43 -33.63 9.89
N ALA A 528 -37.99 -34.45 10.78
CA ALA A 528 -38.82 -33.98 11.89
C ALA A 528 -38.03 -33.06 12.85
N ILE A 529 -36.79 -33.44 13.19
CA ILE A 529 -35.91 -32.64 14.06
C ILE A 529 -35.55 -31.30 13.40
N THR A 530 -35.28 -31.28 12.09
CA THR A 530 -35.02 -30.00 11.41
C THR A 530 -36.25 -29.11 11.34
N ALA A 531 -37.45 -29.68 11.22
CA ALA A 531 -38.69 -28.92 11.20
C ALA A 531 -38.95 -28.24 12.54
N THR A 532 -38.79 -28.96 13.66
CA THR A 532 -38.96 -28.38 15.01
C THR A 532 -37.94 -27.28 15.31
N LEU A 533 -36.69 -27.45 14.89
CA LEU A 533 -35.65 -26.42 15.03
C LEU A 533 -35.92 -25.19 14.16
N GLU A 534 -36.46 -25.37 12.94
CA GLU A 534 -36.89 -24.26 12.09
C GLU A 534 -38.08 -23.50 12.68
N GLU A 535 -39.05 -24.17 13.32
CA GLU A 535 -40.14 -23.48 14.02
C GLU A 535 -39.61 -22.63 15.19
N LYS A 536 -38.75 -23.19 16.05
CA LYS A 536 -38.07 -22.41 17.10
C LYS A 536 -37.29 -21.22 16.54
N ARG A 537 -36.67 -21.37 15.36
CA ARG A 537 -35.97 -20.27 14.67
C ARG A 537 -36.96 -19.21 14.15
N LYS A 538 -38.11 -19.60 13.61
CA LYS A 538 -39.16 -18.68 13.12
C LYS A 538 -39.74 -17.84 14.26
N GLU A 539 -39.98 -18.43 15.43
CA GLU A 539 -40.44 -17.71 16.62
C GLU A 539 -39.42 -16.64 17.06
N LYS A 540 -38.14 -17.02 17.18
CA LYS A 540 -37.05 -16.07 17.47
C LYS A 540 -36.95 -14.97 16.41
N ALA A 541 -37.13 -15.32 15.12
CA ALA A 541 -37.13 -14.35 14.04
C ALA A 541 -38.32 -13.39 14.11
N LYS A 542 -39.51 -13.87 14.51
CA LYS A 542 -40.71 -13.05 14.71
C LYS A 542 -40.51 -12.06 15.85
N LEU A 543 -39.94 -12.49 16.97
CA LEU A 543 -39.53 -11.62 18.08
C LEU A 543 -38.52 -10.56 17.64
N ARG A 544 -37.47 -10.98 16.94
CA ARG A 544 -36.46 -10.05 16.39
C ARG A 544 -37.07 -9.06 15.41
N TYR A 545 -37.99 -9.49 14.57
CA TYR A 545 -38.65 -8.63 13.58
C TYR A 545 -39.61 -7.64 14.25
N SER A 546 -40.33 -8.06 15.29
CA SER A 546 -41.13 -7.15 16.12
C SER A 546 -40.25 -6.06 16.75
N LYS A 547 -39.13 -6.45 17.38
CA LYS A 547 -38.12 -5.52 17.91
C LYS A 547 -37.53 -4.61 16.82
N LYS A 548 -37.27 -5.14 15.63
CA LYS A 548 -36.77 -4.34 14.50
C LYS A 548 -37.83 -3.31 14.07
N LYS A 549 -39.11 -3.69 13.99
CA LYS A 549 -40.21 -2.78 13.64
C LYS A 549 -40.36 -1.66 14.66
N THR A 550 -40.28 -1.96 15.96
CA THR A 550 -40.34 -0.93 17.00
C THR A 550 -39.14 0.01 16.92
N VAL A 551 -37.92 -0.52 16.75
CA VAL A 551 -36.71 0.30 16.55
C VAL A 551 -36.84 1.17 15.30
N VAL A 552 -37.31 0.64 14.16
CA VAL A 552 -37.51 1.43 12.93
C VAL A 552 -38.56 2.52 13.13
N LYS A 553 -39.62 2.26 13.91
CA LYS A 553 -40.63 3.27 14.24
C LYS A 553 -40.02 4.38 15.12
N LEU A 554 -39.20 4.02 16.10
CA LEU A 554 -38.50 4.95 16.98
C LEU A 554 -37.45 5.77 16.22
N THR A 555 -36.69 5.16 15.30
CA THR A 555 -35.73 5.91 14.48
C THR A 555 -36.43 6.90 13.55
N LYS A 556 -37.57 6.54 12.94
CA LYS A 556 -38.36 7.49 12.16
C LYS A 556 -38.93 8.65 12.99
N LEU A 557 -39.34 8.36 14.23
CA LEU A 557 -39.78 9.40 15.16
C LEU A 557 -38.62 10.32 15.55
N ALA A 558 -37.45 9.75 15.81
CA ALA A 558 -36.23 10.49 16.11
C ALA A 558 -35.77 11.34 14.91
N GLU A 559 -35.82 10.80 13.69
CA GLU A 559 -35.54 11.53 12.44
C GLU A 559 -36.45 12.75 12.33
N LYS A 560 -37.77 12.60 12.51
CA LYS A 560 -38.73 13.72 12.51
C LYS A 560 -38.45 14.75 13.60
N ASN A 561 -38.13 14.30 14.82
CA ASN A 561 -37.86 15.20 15.94
C ASN A 561 -36.58 16.03 15.75
N VAL A 562 -35.63 15.52 14.97
CA VAL A 562 -34.34 16.18 14.72
C VAL A 562 -34.30 16.83 13.33
N GLU A 563 -35.32 16.67 12.50
CA GLU A 563 -35.44 17.21 11.13
C GLU A 563 -35.21 18.72 11.08
N ALA A 564 -35.82 19.49 11.99
CA ALA A 564 -35.60 20.93 12.09
C ALA A 564 -34.15 21.31 12.47
N LYS A 565 -33.44 20.45 13.22
CA LYS A 565 -32.04 20.67 13.62
C LYS A 565 -31.05 20.23 12.53
N ILE A 566 -31.41 19.25 11.70
CA ILE A 566 -30.56 18.67 10.66
C ILE A 566 -30.82 19.29 9.28
N ALA A 567 -31.89 20.06 9.09
CA ALA A 567 -32.28 20.69 7.82
C ALA A 567 -31.08 21.27 7.04
N LYS A 568 -30.22 22.05 7.72
CA LYS A 568 -28.99 22.63 7.16
C LYS A 568 -28.01 21.60 6.56
N TYR A 569 -27.88 20.42 7.15
CA TYR A 569 -27.01 19.33 6.67
C TYR A 569 -27.69 18.45 5.61
N THR A 570 -29.02 18.32 5.69
CA THR A 570 -29.81 17.51 4.74
C THR A 570 -29.79 18.11 3.34
N ASP A 571 -29.84 19.44 3.22
CA ASP A 571 -29.76 20.13 1.94
C ASP A 571 -28.40 19.95 1.26
N VAL A 572 -27.32 19.91 2.06
CA VAL A 572 -25.97 19.60 1.57
C VAL A 572 -25.90 18.15 1.08
N LEU A 573 -26.43 17.19 1.84
CA LEU A 573 -26.42 15.76 1.46
C LEU A 573 -27.29 15.46 0.21
N LYS A 574 -28.37 16.21 -0.01
CA LYS A 574 -29.16 16.16 -1.24
C LYS A 574 -28.38 16.70 -2.44
N GLN A 575 -27.58 17.76 -2.25
CA GLN A 575 -26.72 18.32 -3.30
C GLN A 575 -25.66 17.33 -3.80
N PHE A 576 -25.19 16.42 -2.93
CA PHE A 576 -24.21 15.36 -3.26
C PHE A 576 -24.85 14.00 -3.60
N GLY A 577 -26.19 13.90 -3.66
CA GLY A 577 -26.91 12.70 -4.10
C GLY A 577 -26.79 11.50 -3.16
N VAL A 578 -26.46 11.71 -1.89
CA VAL A 578 -26.31 10.67 -0.86
C VAL A 578 -27.67 10.31 -0.24
N LEU A 579 -28.58 11.28 -0.18
CA LEU A 579 -29.98 11.10 0.19
C LEU A 579 -30.85 11.34 -1.05
N VAL A 580 -31.74 10.37 -1.36
CA VAL A 580 -32.79 10.50 -2.38
C VAL A 580 -34.04 11.10 -1.73
#